data_AF-A0A7X2PE47-F1
#
_entry.id   AF-A0A7X2PE47-F1
#
_cell.length_a   1.000
_cell.length_b   1.000
_cell.length_c   1.000
_cell.angle_alpha   90.00
_cell.angle_beta   90.00
_cell.angle_gamma   90.00
#
_symmetry.space_group_name_H-M   'P 1'
#
loop_
_entity.id
_entity.type
_entity.pdbx_description
1 polymer ?
#
loop_
_entity_poly.entity_id
_entity_poly.type
_entity_poly.pdbx_seq_one_letter_code
_entity_poly.pdbx_strand_id
1 'polypeptide(L)'
;MNEIITRLKKNPIYAMSLGGKELFHSNMLAWLFMNEENQELKKLFGIKENEVVLNEFREHQNLDLIIVYSSEEVKERIGDISILDDIDSKLSKDLALKFVIIENKFKSIPNKQQLEEYSDKLNKRKYKIYNKYLTNDNTSCYLFAPQIVLDNALGFDRNKGFGESCDINGVTWKAVSYNSFKDKIVVQKGHPCEFILQYYCDMLADLNTILNKKLIDDINEKKLFPNPDNIKLLKQIRFYDIYTKLWYGITQKNIEEDFENNVAFNRKEFGMTRSIGFFEWQIEYEEKLLVGVQIQGNQFRVFVEPYYKKKPKDSKKFKASVNDNLEFKKNICGWGSNIIKKALTAEIDHLNVDEYKYFKFADFKYVKRELDSNMTIEKLVSIVSKALEMLNDKDNIEELYNKISKEIE
;
A
#
# COMPACT_ATOMS: atom_id res chain seq x y z
N MET A 1 -15.87 17.91 4.50
CA MET A 1 -15.03 16.99 5.31
C MET A 1 -15.35 17.09 6.80
N ASN A 2 -15.41 18.30 7.39
CA ASN A 2 -15.72 18.50 8.81
C ASN A 2 -17.01 17.82 9.28
N GLU A 3 -18.09 17.94 8.51
CA GLU A 3 -19.36 17.28 8.83
C GLU A 3 -19.25 15.75 8.85
N ILE A 4 -18.60 15.17 7.83
CA ILE A 4 -18.36 13.72 7.72
C ILE A 4 -17.53 13.24 8.91
N ILE A 5 -16.46 13.95 9.27
CA ILE A 5 -15.64 13.63 10.44
C ILE A 5 -16.46 13.70 11.74
N THR A 6 -17.33 14.70 11.85
CA THR A 6 -18.22 14.84 13.00
C THR A 6 -19.19 13.65 13.11
N ARG A 7 -19.74 13.20 11.98
CA ARG A 7 -20.59 11.99 11.93
C ARG A 7 -19.81 10.74 12.31
N LEU A 8 -18.64 10.51 11.72
CA LEU A 8 -17.79 9.35 12.04
C LEU A 8 -17.40 9.31 13.53
N LYS A 9 -17.06 10.45 14.13
CA LYS A 9 -16.75 10.54 15.57
C LYS A 9 -17.95 10.19 16.46
N LYS A 10 -19.17 10.45 15.99
CA LYS A 10 -20.42 10.12 16.71
C LYS A 10 -20.93 8.71 16.39
N ASN A 11 -20.36 8.05 15.37
CA ASN A 11 -20.79 6.73 14.95
C ASN A 11 -20.17 5.66 15.88
N PRO A 12 -20.99 4.92 16.65
CA PRO A 12 -20.47 3.94 17.62
C PRO A 12 -19.76 2.76 16.96
N ILE A 13 -20.23 2.34 15.79
CA ILE A 13 -19.62 1.26 15.00
C ILE A 13 -18.23 1.67 14.51
N TYR A 14 -18.09 2.94 14.09
CA TYR A 14 -16.77 3.47 13.75
C TYR A 14 -15.82 3.47 14.94
N ALA A 15 -16.27 3.92 16.12
CA ALA A 15 -15.46 3.91 17.34
C ALA A 15 -14.98 2.49 17.70
N MET A 16 -15.88 1.49 17.61
CA MET A 16 -15.53 0.08 17.82
C MET A 16 -14.50 -0.42 16.79
N SER A 17 -14.64 -0.02 15.52
CA SER A 17 -13.68 -0.37 14.46
C SER A 17 -12.24 0.11 14.72
N LEU A 18 -12.04 1.07 15.62
CA LEU A 18 -10.71 1.57 15.95
C LEU A 18 -9.93 0.63 16.89
N GLY A 19 -10.62 -0.24 17.64
CA GLY A 19 -10.02 -1.16 18.61
C GLY A 19 -9.36 -2.40 17.99
N GLY A 20 -9.95 -2.94 16.91
CA GLY A 20 -9.43 -4.11 16.19
C GLY A 20 -9.02 -3.86 14.74
N LYS A 21 -9.08 -2.61 14.27
CA LYS A 21 -8.86 -2.17 12.87
C LYS A 21 -9.43 -3.15 11.85
N GLU A 22 -8.64 -4.07 11.29
CA GLU A 22 -9.04 -5.02 10.24
C GLU A 22 -9.89 -6.16 10.79
N LEU A 23 -9.58 -6.68 11.98
CA LEU A 23 -10.32 -7.75 12.65
C LEU A 23 -11.79 -7.38 12.89
N PHE A 24 -12.08 -6.12 13.22
CA PHE A 24 -13.46 -5.66 13.39
C PHE A 24 -14.28 -5.85 12.11
N HIS A 25 -13.71 -5.48 10.96
CA HIS A 25 -14.43 -5.61 9.69
C HIS A 25 -14.54 -7.08 9.28
N SER A 26 -13.50 -7.89 9.50
CA SER A 26 -13.58 -9.34 9.27
C SER A 26 -14.62 -10.02 10.17
N ASN A 27 -14.79 -9.57 11.42
CA ASN A 27 -15.86 -10.00 12.31
C ASN A 27 -17.25 -9.59 11.79
N MET A 28 -17.41 -8.34 11.35
CA MET A 28 -18.68 -7.87 10.77
C MET A 28 -19.03 -8.66 9.49
N LEU A 29 -18.04 -8.91 8.63
CA LEU A 29 -18.22 -9.75 7.44
C LEU A 29 -18.65 -11.16 7.82
N ALA A 30 -17.91 -11.83 8.70
CA ALA A 30 -18.25 -13.14 9.22
C ALA A 30 -19.71 -13.21 9.69
N TRP A 31 -20.13 -12.26 10.55
CA TRP A 31 -21.49 -12.21 11.05
C TRP A 31 -22.54 -12.02 9.93
N LEU A 32 -22.26 -11.16 8.94
CA LEU A 32 -23.14 -10.96 7.79
C LEU A 32 -23.29 -12.22 6.92
N PHE A 33 -22.21 -12.99 6.74
CA PHE A 33 -22.23 -14.27 6.02
C PHE A 33 -23.01 -15.35 6.77
N MET A 34 -22.90 -15.37 8.10
CA MET A 34 -23.63 -16.31 8.95
C MET A 34 -25.13 -16.01 9.04
N ASN A 35 -25.54 -14.77 8.79
CA ASN A 35 -26.95 -14.41 8.74
C ASN A 35 -27.58 -14.92 7.42
N GLU A 36 -28.64 -15.72 7.51
CA GLU A 36 -29.37 -16.29 6.37
C GLU A 36 -30.08 -15.24 5.51
N GLU A 37 -30.43 -14.09 6.08
CA GLU A 37 -31.15 -13.00 5.38
C GLU A 37 -30.29 -12.29 4.33
N ASN A 38 -28.97 -12.45 4.38
CA ASN A 38 -28.02 -11.76 3.51
C ASN A 38 -27.65 -12.56 2.25
N GLN A 39 -28.59 -13.31 1.65
CA GLN A 39 -28.31 -14.13 0.47
C GLN A 39 -27.76 -13.33 -0.73
N GLU A 40 -28.28 -12.13 -0.98
CA GLU A 40 -27.78 -11.27 -2.06
C GLU A 40 -26.33 -10.81 -1.85
N LEU A 41 -25.91 -10.65 -0.60
CA LEU A 41 -24.51 -10.38 -0.25
C LEU A 41 -23.65 -11.62 -0.49
N LYS A 42 -24.12 -12.82 -0.12
CA LYS A 42 -23.38 -14.08 -0.34
C LYS A 42 -23.16 -14.36 -1.83
N LYS A 43 -24.13 -14.00 -2.68
CA LYS A 43 -24.01 -14.07 -4.14
C LYS A 43 -22.85 -13.23 -4.70
N LEU A 44 -22.47 -12.12 -4.07
CA LEU A 44 -21.28 -11.34 -4.47
C LEU A 44 -19.99 -12.15 -4.40
N PHE A 45 -19.96 -13.16 -3.52
CA PHE A 45 -18.80 -14.02 -3.31
C PHE A 45 -18.96 -15.40 -3.97
N GLY A 46 -19.94 -15.54 -4.86
CA GLY A 46 -20.15 -16.76 -5.65
C GLY A 46 -20.85 -17.89 -4.91
N ILE A 47 -21.39 -17.64 -3.72
CA ILE A 47 -22.22 -18.59 -2.98
C ILE A 47 -23.62 -18.56 -3.59
N LYS A 48 -24.13 -19.73 -3.97
CA LYS A 48 -25.44 -19.88 -4.61
C LYS A 48 -26.55 -19.93 -3.58
N GLU A 49 -27.78 -19.71 -4.03
CA GLU A 49 -28.97 -19.66 -3.17
C GLU A 49 -29.29 -21.00 -2.48
N ASN A 50 -28.91 -22.12 -3.10
CA ASN A 50 -29.05 -23.47 -2.55
C ASN A 50 -27.83 -23.91 -1.72
N GLU A 51 -26.91 -22.99 -1.43
CA GLU A 51 -25.72 -23.23 -0.62
C GLU A 51 -25.80 -22.44 0.68
N VAL A 52 -25.24 -23.04 1.71
CA VAL A 52 -25.24 -22.52 3.08
C VAL A 52 -23.82 -22.42 3.61
N VAL A 53 -23.62 -21.35 4.37
CA VAL A 53 -22.40 -21.17 5.14
C VAL A 53 -22.44 -22.14 6.30
N LEU A 54 -21.39 -22.95 6.40
CA LEU A 54 -21.24 -23.98 7.43
C LEU A 54 -20.39 -23.48 8.59
N ASN A 55 -19.36 -22.68 8.29
CA ASN A 55 -18.50 -22.06 9.29
C ASN A 55 -17.67 -20.92 8.70
N GLU A 56 -17.05 -20.15 9.57
CA GLU A 56 -16.08 -19.12 9.25
C GLU A 56 -14.79 -19.25 10.08
N PHE A 57 -13.66 -18.90 9.48
CA PHE A 57 -12.38 -18.79 10.15
C PHE A 57 -11.82 -17.40 9.97
N ARG A 58 -11.35 -16.81 11.06
CA ARG A 58 -10.80 -15.45 11.09
C ARG A 58 -9.33 -15.50 11.49
N GLU A 59 -8.50 -14.68 10.84
CA GLU A 59 -7.05 -14.61 11.07
C GLU A 59 -6.37 -15.99 11.06
N HIS A 60 -6.90 -16.93 10.28
CA HIS A 60 -6.46 -18.31 10.28
C HIS A 60 -5.38 -18.52 9.23
N GLN A 61 -4.23 -19.06 9.64
CA GLN A 61 -3.09 -19.30 8.75
C GLN A 61 -2.66 -18.04 7.96
N ASN A 62 -2.78 -16.86 8.58
CA ASN A 62 -2.51 -15.53 7.98
C ASN A 62 -3.49 -15.11 6.88
N LEU A 63 -4.68 -15.71 6.82
CA LEU A 63 -5.78 -15.25 5.97
C LEU A 63 -6.80 -14.49 6.84
N ASP A 64 -7.29 -13.35 6.38
CA ASP A 64 -8.17 -12.49 7.18
C ASP A 64 -9.51 -13.16 7.48
N LEU A 65 -10.15 -13.75 6.47
CA LEU A 65 -11.43 -14.44 6.59
C LEU A 65 -11.54 -15.59 5.58
N ILE A 66 -11.96 -16.75 6.06
CA ILE A 66 -12.30 -17.93 5.26
C ILE A 66 -13.75 -18.30 5.57
N ILE A 67 -14.60 -18.36 4.55
CA ILE A 67 -15.96 -18.86 4.66
C ILE A 67 -16.00 -20.27 4.09
N VAL A 68 -16.50 -21.22 4.86
CA VAL A 68 -16.75 -22.59 4.42
C VAL A 68 -18.24 -22.73 4.12
N TYR A 69 -18.57 -23.20 2.92
CA TYR A 69 -19.94 -23.36 2.48
C TYR A 69 -20.13 -24.65 1.67
N SER A 70 -21.36 -25.15 1.63
CA SER A 70 -21.75 -26.31 0.83
C SER A 70 -23.27 -26.34 0.61
N SER A 71 -23.82 -27.44 0.10
CA SER A 71 -25.26 -27.61 -0.02
C SER A 71 -25.94 -27.81 1.34
N GLU A 72 -27.26 -27.59 1.40
CA GLU A 72 -28.07 -27.88 2.58
C GLU A 72 -28.01 -29.35 3.01
N GLU A 73 -28.03 -30.29 2.05
CA GLU A 73 -27.89 -31.73 2.32
C GLU A 73 -26.58 -32.03 3.09
N VAL A 74 -25.51 -31.30 2.78
CA VAL A 74 -24.25 -31.40 3.51
C VAL A 74 -24.39 -30.86 4.93
N LYS A 75 -25.02 -29.69 5.11
CA LYS A 75 -25.28 -29.09 6.45
C LYS A 75 -26.09 -30.02 7.34
N GLU A 76 -27.14 -30.66 6.82
CA GLU A 76 -27.97 -31.63 7.55
C GLU A 76 -27.17 -32.85 8.01
N ARG A 77 -26.22 -33.32 7.20
CA ARG A 77 -25.36 -34.48 7.54
C ARG A 77 -24.31 -34.16 8.60
N ILE A 78 -23.68 -32.99 8.51
CA ILE A 78 -22.58 -32.62 9.39
C ILE A 78 -23.09 -32.01 10.73
N GLY A 79 -24.28 -31.39 10.72
CA GLY A 79 -24.85 -30.66 11.85
C GLY A 79 -24.16 -29.32 12.12
N ASP A 80 -24.41 -28.72 13.29
CA ASP A 80 -23.71 -27.50 13.70
C ASP A 80 -22.24 -27.78 13.99
N ILE A 81 -21.38 -27.28 13.10
CA ILE A 81 -19.94 -27.43 13.18
C ILE A 81 -19.39 -26.38 14.16
N SER A 82 -19.44 -26.68 15.46
CA SER A 82 -18.84 -25.82 16.50
C SER A 82 -17.49 -26.32 17.00
N ILE A 83 -17.14 -27.59 16.76
CA ILE A 83 -15.91 -28.21 17.27
C ILE A 83 -15.15 -28.89 16.13
N LEU A 84 -13.90 -28.46 15.94
CA LEU A 84 -12.98 -28.89 14.87
C LEU A 84 -12.76 -30.41 14.81
N ASP A 85 -12.94 -31.12 15.92
CA ASP A 85 -12.54 -32.52 16.08
C ASP A 85 -13.60 -33.53 15.62
N ASP A 86 -14.90 -33.16 15.55
CA ASP A 86 -15.98 -34.09 15.15
C ASP A 86 -16.18 -34.20 13.64
N ILE A 87 -15.65 -33.23 12.90
CA ILE A 87 -15.90 -33.04 11.47
C ILE A 87 -15.19 -34.11 10.65
N ASP A 88 -14.00 -34.52 11.09
CA ASP A 88 -13.20 -35.55 10.44
C ASP A 88 -13.91 -36.92 10.41
N SER A 89 -14.73 -37.20 11.43
CA SER A 89 -15.50 -38.45 11.51
C SER A 89 -16.76 -38.45 10.62
N LYS A 90 -17.30 -37.25 10.33
CA LYS A 90 -18.53 -37.04 9.56
C LYS A 90 -18.29 -36.70 8.09
N LEU A 91 -17.10 -36.20 7.74
CA LEU A 91 -16.72 -35.89 6.37
C LEU A 91 -16.30 -37.16 5.61
N SER A 92 -17.18 -37.70 4.78
CA SER A 92 -16.74 -38.64 3.73
C SER A 92 -15.85 -37.91 2.72
N LYS A 93 -14.98 -38.64 2.01
CA LYS A 93 -14.11 -38.09 0.94
C LYS A 93 -14.91 -37.37 -0.17
N ASP A 94 -16.21 -37.64 -0.28
CA ASP A 94 -17.08 -37.16 -1.35
C ASP A 94 -17.82 -35.84 -1.02
N LEU A 95 -17.61 -35.28 0.18
CA LEU A 95 -18.27 -34.02 0.56
C LEU A 95 -17.67 -32.82 -0.19
N ALA A 96 -18.51 -32.16 -1.00
CA ALA A 96 -18.15 -30.99 -1.80
C ALA A 96 -18.11 -29.69 -0.96
N LEU A 97 -17.21 -29.63 0.02
CA LEU A 97 -16.88 -28.37 0.69
C LEU A 97 -16.24 -27.39 -0.29
N LYS A 98 -16.70 -26.14 -0.22
CA LYS A 98 -16.17 -25.00 -0.95
C LYS A 98 -15.75 -23.90 0.02
N PHE A 99 -14.83 -23.08 -0.44
CA PHE A 99 -14.18 -22.05 0.35
C PHE A 99 -14.25 -20.69 -0.34
N VAL A 100 -14.54 -19.65 0.42
CA VAL A 100 -14.27 -18.27 0.03
C VAL A 100 -13.15 -17.76 0.92
N ILE A 101 -12.04 -17.32 0.32
CA ILE A 101 -11.00 -16.56 1.02
C ILE A 101 -11.25 -15.08 0.75
N ILE A 102 -11.30 -14.28 1.80
CA ILE A 102 -11.44 -12.83 1.71
C ILE A 102 -10.23 -12.20 2.37
N GLU A 103 -9.41 -11.51 1.58
CA GLU A 103 -8.39 -10.60 2.09
C GLU A 103 -9.01 -9.21 2.23
N ASN A 104 -9.04 -8.68 3.46
CA ASN A 104 -9.78 -7.48 3.81
C ASN A 104 -8.85 -6.27 4.01
N LYS A 105 -8.81 -5.39 3.02
CA LYS A 105 -7.98 -4.17 2.99
C LYS A 105 -8.78 -2.92 3.32
N PHE A 106 -9.43 -2.89 4.48
CA PHE A 106 -10.15 -1.69 4.94
C PHE A 106 -9.22 -0.53 5.31
N LYS A 107 -8.11 -0.84 6.00
CA LYS A 107 -7.17 0.15 6.55
C LYS A 107 -5.73 -0.01 6.05
N SER A 108 -5.55 -0.74 4.96
CA SER A 108 -4.27 -0.99 4.34
C SER A 108 -4.42 -1.03 2.82
N ILE A 109 -3.29 -1.00 2.10
CA ILE A 109 -3.27 -1.16 0.64
C ILE A 109 -2.87 -2.59 0.34
N PRO A 110 -3.55 -3.28 -0.59
CA PRO A 110 -3.13 -4.59 -1.09
C PRO A 110 -1.67 -4.56 -1.59
N ASN A 111 -0.85 -5.52 -1.15
CA ASN A 111 0.52 -5.68 -1.65
C ASN A 111 0.58 -6.90 -2.58
N LYS A 112 1.17 -6.74 -3.78
CA LYS A 112 1.35 -7.82 -4.76
C LYS A 112 2.05 -9.03 -4.16
N GLN A 113 3.16 -8.79 -3.46
CA GLN A 113 3.96 -9.85 -2.85
C GLN A 113 3.13 -10.65 -1.83
N GLN A 114 2.28 -9.97 -1.06
CA GLN A 114 1.41 -10.62 -0.10
C GLN A 114 0.42 -11.57 -0.80
N LEU A 115 -0.19 -11.13 -1.90
CA LEU A 115 -1.09 -11.99 -2.68
C LEU A 115 -0.33 -13.13 -3.37
N GLU A 116 0.88 -12.89 -3.89
CA GLU A 116 1.76 -13.92 -4.45
C GLU A 116 2.10 -15.00 -3.41
N GLU A 117 2.44 -14.61 -2.17
CA GLU A 117 2.69 -15.54 -1.08
C GLU A 117 1.46 -16.39 -0.72
N TYR A 118 0.26 -15.80 -0.78
CA TYR A 118 -0.98 -16.52 -0.51
C TYR A 118 -1.35 -17.47 -1.65
N SER A 119 -1.27 -17.02 -2.90
CA SER A 119 -1.46 -17.86 -4.07
C SER A 119 -0.50 -19.05 -4.08
N ASP A 120 0.76 -18.82 -3.75
CA ASP A 120 1.77 -19.87 -3.64
C ASP A 120 1.43 -20.91 -2.58
N LYS A 121 0.96 -20.47 -1.41
CA LYS A 121 0.55 -21.37 -0.32
C LYS A 121 -0.69 -22.19 -0.72
N LEU A 122 -1.64 -21.60 -1.46
CA LEU A 122 -2.80 -22.31 -2.00
C LEU A 122 -2.40 -23.38 -3.00
N ASN A 123 -1.59 -23.03 -4.00
CA ASN A 123 -1.11 -23.98 -5.02
C ASN A 123 -0.31 -25.14 -4.40
N LYS A 124 0.51 -24.84 -3.39
CA LYS A 124 1.29 -25.82 -2.63
C LYS A 124 0.45 -26.59 -1.60
N ARG A 125 -0.88 -26.36 -1.55
CA ARG A 125 -1.83 -26.98 -0.63
C ARG A 125 -1.37 -26.89 0.83
N LYS A 126 -0.87 -25.72 1.22
CA LYS A 126 -0.34 -25.48 2.58
C LYS A 126 -1.41 -25.07 3.58
N TYR A 127 -2.58 -24.64 3.09
CA TYR A 127 -3.71 -24.32 3.93
C TYR A 127 -4.61 -25.53 4.12
N LYS A 128 -4.93 -25.80 5.38
CA LYS A 128 -5.66 -26.99 5.80
C LYS A 128 -6.77 -26.57 6.76
N ILE A 129 -8.00 -26.91 6.38
CA ILE A 129 -9.22 -26.69 7.17
C ILE A 129 -9.98 -28.02 7.19
N TYR A 130 -10.33 -28.54 8.37
CA TYR A 130 -11.04 -29.83 8.52
C TYR A 130 -10.39 -30.98 7.75
N ASN A 131 -9.08 -31.11 7.87
CA ASN A 131 -8.24 -32.03 7.09
C ASN A 131 -8.31 -31.94 5.56
N LYS A 132 -9.11 -31.03 5.01
CA LYS A 132 -9.19 -30.76 3.58
C LYS A 132 -8.25 -29.63 3.21
N TYR A 133 -7.50 -29.85 2.14
CA TYR A 133 -6.67 -28.80 1.57
C TYR A 133 -7.53 -27.84 0.75
N LEU A 134 -7.24 -26.56 0.90
CA LEU A 134 -7.77 -25.55 -0.02
C LEU A 134 -7.04 -25.70 -1.36
N THR A 135 -7.81 -25.74 -2.45
CA THR A 135 -7.33 -25.87 -3.82
C THR A 135 -8.01 -24.84 -4.71
N ASN A 136 -7.42 -24.54 -5.88
CA ASN A 136 -8.01 -23.57 -6.81
C ASN A 136 -9.40 -24.02 -7.31
N ASP A 137 -9.66 -25.33 -7.37
CA ASP A 137 -10.95 -25.87 -7.83
C ASP A 137 -12.09 -25.70 -6.82
N ASN A 138 -11.77 -25.66 -5.52
CA ASN A 138 -12.76 -25.57 -4.45
C ASN A 138 -12.73 -24.23 -3.69
N THR A 139 -11.84 -23.32 -4.08
CA THR A 139 -11.60 -22.06 -3.37
C THR A 139 -11.73 -20.87 -4.31
N SER A 140 -12.57 -19.91 -3.94
CA SER A 140 -12.64 -18.59 -4.58
C SER A 140 -11.95 -17.55 -3.71
N CYS A 141 -11.06 -16.75 -4.31
CA CYS A 141 -10.30 -15.73 -3.59
C CYS A 141 -10.81 -14.33 -3.93
N TYR A 142 -11.00 -13.51 -2.91
CA TYR A 142 -11.52 -12.15 -3.04
C TYR A 142 -10.62 -11.15 -2.31
N LEU A 143 -10.38 -10.02 -2.97
CA LEU A 143 -9.76 -8.85 -2.39
C LEU A 143 -10.84 -7.81 -2.09
N PHE A 144 -11.05 -7.52 -0.81
CA PHE A 144 -12.10 -6.62 -0.34
C PHE A 144 -11.52 -5.30 0.13
N ALA A 145 -11.77 -4.21 -0.60
CA ALA A 145 -11.12 -2.92 -0.33
C ALA A 145 -11.99 -1.71 -0.76
N PRO A 146 -11.69 -0.47 -0.33
CA PRO A 146 -12.36 0.70 -0.87
C PRO A 146 -12.18 0.81 -2.39
N GLN A 147 -13.16 1.37 -3.11
CA GLN A 147 -13.12 1.39 -4.60
C GLN A 147 -11.83 2.06 -5.11
N ILE A 148 -11.46 3.23 -4.59
CA ILE A 148 -10.24 3.93 -5.00
C ILE A 148 -8.96 3.12 -4.72
N VAL A 149 -8.99 2.22 -3.73
CA VAL A 149 -7.85 1.33 -3.45
C VAL A 149 -7.76 0.29 -4.55
N LEU A 150 -8.89 -0.30 -4.96
CA LEU A 150 -8.94 -1.27 -6.06
C LEU A 150 -8.51 -0.62 -7.38
N ASP A 151 -9.06 0.55 -7.72
CA ASP A 151 -8.76 1.31 -8.95
C ASP A 151 -7.27 1.68 -9.11
N ASN A 152 -6.51 1.64 -8.01
CA ASN A 152 -5.09 1.99 -7.96
C ASN A 152 -4.21 0.83 -7.44
N ALA A 153 -4.81 -0.31 -7.09
CA ALA A 153 -4.09 -1.51 -6.73
C ALA A 153 -3.89 -2.38 -7.98
N LEU A 154 -2.75 -3.07 -8.03
CA LEU A 154 -2.49 -4.32 -8.77
C LEU A 154 -3.22 -4.52 -10.12
N GLY A 155 -3.18 -3.54 -11.02
CA GLY A 155 -3.61 -3.71 -12.41
C GLY A 155 -5.11 -3.93 -12.62
N PHE A 156 -5.95 -3.58 -11.65
CA PHE A 156 -7.41 -3.50 -11.82
C PHE A 156 -7.73 -2.30 -12.74
N ASP A 157 -8.49 -2.53 -13.82
CA ASP A 157 -8.88 -1.51 -14.81
C ASP A 157 -10.08 -0.70 -14.29
N ARG A 158 -9.82 0.59 -14.08
CA ARG A 158 -10.77 1.58 -13.54
C ARG A 158 -12.10 1.64 -14.28
N ASN A 159 -12.17 1.17 -15.52
CA ASN A 159 -13.35 1.28 -16.38
C ASN A 159 -14.30 0.07 -16.31
N LYS A 160 -13.93 -1.04 -15.65
CA LYS A 160 -14.72 -2.29 -15.73
C LYS A 160 -15.55 -2.62 -14.49
N GLY A 161 -15.49 -1.81 -13.43
CA GLY A 161 -16.39 -1.93 -12.29
C GLY A 161 -16.27 -3.26 -11.52
N PHE A 162 -17.30 -3.60 -10.75
CA PHE A 162 -17.36 -4.81 -9.91
C PHE A 162 -17.08 -6.10 -10.70
N GLY A 163 -16.24 -6.99 -10.17
CA GLY A 163 -15.97 -8.31 -10.76
C GLY A 163 -14.69 -8.43 -11.57
N GLU A 164 -13.85 -7.39 -11.59
CA GLU A 164 -12.50 -7.53 -12.12
C GLU A 164 -11.70 -8.57 -11.35
N SER A 165 -10.85 -9.29 -12.08
CA SER A 165 -10.00 -10.33 -11.53
C SER A 165 -8.56 -10.14 -11.97
N CYS A 166 -7.64 -10.37 -11.05
CA CYS A 166 -6.23 -10.51 -11.38
C CYS A 166 -5.79 -11.95 -11.12
N ASP A 167 -5.12 -12.56 -12.10
CA ASP A 167 -4.50 -13.87 -11.92
C ASP A 167 -3.10 -13.68 -11.33
N ILE A 168 -2.88 -14.28 -10.16
CA ILE A 168 -1.60 -14.24 -9.44
C ILE A 168 -1.18 -15.67 -9.18
N ASN A 169 -0.11 -16.11 -9.85
CA ASN A 169 0.42 -17.47 -9.80
C ASN A 169 -0.65 -18.55 -10.08
N GLY A 170 -1.57 -18.31 -11.02
CA GLY A 170 -2.64 -19.27 -11.36
C GLY A 170 -3.80 -19.33 -10.36
N VAL A 171 -3.85 -18.40 -9.40
CA VAL A 171 -5.03 -18.16 -8.54
C VAL A 171 -5.69 -16.87 -8.97
N THR A 172 -6.97 -16.95 -9.31
CA THR A 172 -7.78 -15.78 -9.68
C THR A 172 -8.29 -15.07 -8.42
N TRP A 173 -7.83 -13.84 -8.21
CA TRP A 173 -8.31 -12.95 -7.15
C TRP A 173 -9.34 -11.97 -7.71
N LYS A 174 -10.55 -11.98 -7.15
CA LYS A 174 -11.66 -11.11 -7.57
C LYS A 174 -11.76 -9.88 -6.67
N ALA A 175 -11.90 -8.70 -7.24
CA ALA A 175 -12.07 -7.47 -6.49
C ALA A 175 -13.53 -7.23 -6.08
N VAL A 176 -13.74 -6.89 -4.80
CA VAL A 176 -15.05 -6.48 -4.25
C VAL A 176 -14.86 -5.17 -3.51
N SER A 177 -15.66 -4.16 -3.83
CA SER A 177 -15.57 -2.86 -3.17
C SER A 177 -16.53 -2.72 -2.00
N TYR A 178 -16.12 -1.95 -0.99
CA TYR A 178 -17.01 -1.61 0.14
C TYR A 178 -18.32 -0.95 -0.30
N ASN A 179 -18.33 -0.23 -1.43
CA ASN A 179 -19.56 0.36 -1.97
C ASN A 179 -20.50 -0.73 -2.50
N SER A 180 -20.00 -1.60 -3.37
CA SER A 180 -20.79 -2.73 -3.90
C SER A 180 -21.30 -3.63 -2.78
N PHE A 181 -20.51 -3.82 -1.73
CA PHE A 181 -20.88 -4.63 -0.57
C PHE A 181 -22.00 -3.98 0.25
N LYS A 182 -21.85 -2.69 0.57
CA LYS A 182 -22.84 -1.92 1.34
C LYS A 182 -24.22 -1.95 0.69
N ASP A 183 -24.28 -1.85 -0.64
CA ASP A 183 -25.55 -1.84 -1.39
C ASP A 183 -26.27 -3.21 -1.40
N LYS A 184 -25.61 -4.29 -0.92
CA LYS A 184 -26.19 -5.64 -0.82
C LYS A 184 -26.52 -6.10 0.60
N ILE A 185 -26.17 -5.29 1.61
CA ILE A 185 -26.54 -5.60 2.99
C ILE A 185 -28.05 -5.41 3.15
N VAL A 186 -28.74 -6.47 3.56
CA VAL A 186 -30.18 -6.39 3.83
C VAL A 186 -30.37 -5.85 5.24
N VAL A 187 -31.00 -4.68 5.34
CA VAL A 187 -31.38 -4.07 6.63
C VAL A 187 -32.88 -4.24 6.79
N GLN A 188 -33.29 -5.24 7.57
CA GLN A 188 -34.70 -5.46 7.85
C GLN A 188 -35.21 -4.45 8.88
N LYS A 189 -36.26 -3.71 8.52
CA LYS A 189 -36.90 -2.74 9.41
C LYS A 189 -37.51 -3.44 10.62
N GLY A 190 -37.21 -2.96 11.82
CA GLY A 190 -37.63 -3.53 13.09
C GLY A 190 -36.76 -4.69 13.60
N HIS A 191 -35.74 -5.12 12.85
CA HIS A 191 -34.79 -6.13 13.31
C HIS A 191 -33.89 -5.56 14.41
N PRO A 192 -33.52 -6.32 15.47
CA PRO A 192 -32.68 -5.80 16.57
C PRO A 192 -31.34 -5.19 16.12
N CYS A 193 -30.81 -5.68 15.00
CA CYS A 193 -29.55 -5.19 14.41
C CYS A 193 -29.73 -4.11 13.33
N GLU A 194 -30.96 -3.64 13.04
CA GLU A 194 -31.23 -2.61 12.02
C GLU A 194 -30.30 -1.41 12.18
N PHE A 195 -30.24 -0.84 13.39
CA PHE A 195 -29.41 0.33 13.66
C PHE A 195 -27.92 0.04 13.52
N ILE A 196 -27.45 -1.14 13.93
CA ILE A 196 -26.04 -1.54 13.81
C ILE A 196 -25.64 -1.59 12.33
N LEU A 197 -26.47 -2.22 11.51
CA LEU A 197 -26.26 -2.34 10.07
C LEU A 197 -26.30 -0.98 9.38
N GLN A 198 -27.28 -0.14 9.73
CA GLN A 198 -27.37 1.21 9.19
C GLN A 198 -26.12 2.03 9.54
N TYR A 199 -25.68 2.02 10.81
CA TYR A 199 -24.46 2.71 11.22
C TYR A 199 -23.20 2.18 10.53
N TYR A 200 -23.12 0.86 10.28
CA TYR A 200 -22.03 0.27 9.52
C TYR A 200 -22.05 0.77 8.06
N CYS A 201 -23.20 0.74 7.41
CA CYS A 201 -23.37 1.22 6.04
C CYS A 201 -23.05 2.72 5.90
N ASP A 202 -23.54 3.55 6.82
CA ASP A 202 -23.28 4.99 6.86
C ASP A 202 -21.79 5.28 7.06
N MET A 203 -21.13 4.54 7.95
CA MET A 203 -19.69 4.62 8.15
C MET A 203 -18.92 4.27 6.88
N LEU A 204 -19.29 3.19 6.18
CA LEU A 204 -18.66 2.81 4.91
C LEU A 204 -18.83 3.91 3.85
N ALA A 205 -20.03 4.48 3.74
CA ALA A 205 -20.33 5.56 2.80
C ALA A 205 -19.52 6.84 3.12
N ASP A 206 -19.44 7.22 4.38
CA ASP A 206 -18.69 8.39 4.85
C ASP A 206 -17.19 8.24 4.58
N LEU A 207 -16.62 7.08 4.86
CA LEU A 207 -15.20 6.78 4.59
C LEU A 207 -14.90 6.73 3.09
N ASN A 208 -15.77 6.10 2.30
CA ASN A 208 -15.61 6.09 0.86
C ASN A 208 -15.73 7.51 0.27
N THR A 209 -16.62 8.34 0.81
CA THR A 209 -16.74 9.75 0.40
C THR A 209 -15.47 10.54 0.71
N ILE A 210 -14.86 10.32 1.87
CA ILE A 210 -13.57 10.93 2.24
C ILE A 210 -12.48 10.51 1.26
N LEU A 211 -12.36 9.22 0.99
CA LEU A 211 -11.36 8.67 0.08
C LEU A 211 -11.56 9.17 -1.35
N ASN A 212 -12.78 9.12 -1.89
CA ASN A 212 -13.06 9.53 -3.26
C ASN A 212 -12.94 11.04 -3.44
N LYS A 213 -13.71 11.86 -2.69
CA LYS A 213 -13.75 13.29 -2.97
C LYS A 213 -12.39 13.96 -2.80
N LYS A 214 -11.59 13.57 -1.82
CA LYS A 214 -10.43 14.37 -1.41
C LYS A 214 -9.11 13.83 -1.91
N LEU A 215 -8.99 12.51 -2.11
CA LEU A 215 -7.86 11.96 -2.84
C LEU A 215 -7.94 12.40 -4.32
N ILE A 216 -9.12 12.31 -4.94
CA ILE A 216 -9.29 12.65 -6.37
C ILE A 216 -9.09 14.15 -6.63
N ASP A 217 -9.64 15.04 -5.80
CA ASP A 217 -9.41 16.49 -5.93
C ASP A 217 -7.90 16.81 -5.93
N ASP A 218 -7.18 16.32 -4.92
CA ASP A 218 -5.75 16.59 -4.77
C ASP A 218 -4.93 15.91 -5.91
N ILE A 219 -5.35 14.72 -6.40
CA ILE A 219 -4.71 14.01 -7.54
C ILE A 219 -4.91 14.77 -8.85
N ASN A 220 -6.12 15.26 -9.11
CA ASN A 220 -6.45 15.99 -10.34
C ASN A 220 -5.65 17.29 -10.45
N GLU A 221 -5.30 17.89 -9.32
CA GLU A 221 -4.44 19.07 -9.27
C GLU A 221 -2.94 18.74 -9.45
N LYS A 222 -2.57 17.46 -9.68
CA LYS A 222 -1.19 16.97 -9.79
C LYS A 222 -0.28 17.52 -8.68
N LYS A 223 -0.80 17.73 -7.47
CA LYS A 223 -0.01 18.20 -6.33
C LYS A 223 0.96 17.11 -5.90
N LEU A 224 2.15 17.50 -5.43
CA LEU A 224 3.12 16.56 -4.88
C LEU A 224 2.79 16.19 -3.43
N PHE A 225 2.34 17.19 -2.66
CA PHE A 225 2.05 17.03 -1.23
C PHE A 225 0.55 17.05 -0.96
N PRO A 226 0.07 16.18 -0.06
CA PRO A 226 -1.32 16.22 0.36
C PRO A 226 -1.60 17.51 1.14
N ASN A 227 -2.84 17.99 1.05
CA ASN A 227 -3.25 19.22 1.73
C ASN A 227 -3.07 19.09 3.27
N PRO A 228 -2.32 19.99 3.94
CA PRO A 228 -2.07 19.94 5.38
C PRO A 228 -3.34 19.96 6.24
N ASP A 229 -4.39 20.68 5.83
CA ASP A 229 -5.66 20.73 6.54
C ASP A 229 -6.40 19.39 6.44
N ASN A 230 -6.37 18.75 5.27
CA ASN A 230 -6.90 17.40 5.10
C ASN A 230 -6.15 16.42 6.02
N ILE A 231 -4.81 16.50 6.09
CA ILE A 231 -3.99 15.67 6.99
C ILE A 231 -4.42 15.86 8.44
N LYS A 232 -4.56 17.11 8.90
CA LYS A 232 -4.97 17.43 10.27
C LYS A 232 -6.34 16.83 10.60
N LEU A 233 -7.27 16.90 9.67
CA LEU A 233 -8.61 16.35 9.79
C LEU A 233 -8.61 14.82 9.84
N LEU A 234 -7.90 14.16 8.91
CA LEU A 234 -7.82 12.70 8.82
C LEU A 234 -7.10 12.06 10.03
N LYS A 235 -6.14 12.76 10.63
CA LYS A 235 -5.50 12.33 11.89
C LYS A 235 -6.51 12.20 13.02
N GLN A 236 -7.55 13.05 13.07
CA GLN A 236 -8.57 13.01 14.13
C GLN A 236 -9.42 11.74 14.10
N ILE A 237 -9.46 11.05 12.96
CA ILE A 237 -10.19 9.81 12.77
C ILE A 237 -9.25 8.63 12.50
N ARG A 238 -7.93 8.77 12.75
CA ARG A 238 -6.93 7.71 12.54
C ARG A 238 -6.95 7.10 11.13
N PHE A 239 -7.26 7.92 10.13
CA PHE A 239 -7.37 7.50 8.73
C PHE A 239 -6.25 8.06 7.84
N TYR A 240 -5.35 8.86 8.44
CA TYR A 240 -4.20 9.47 7.78
C TYR A 240 -3.29 8.46 7.07
N ASP A 241 -2.95 7.33 7.71
CA ASP A 241 -1.99 6.38 7.15
C ASP A 241 -2.45 5.78 5.82
N ILE A 242 -3.75 5.47 5.69
CA ILE A 242 -4.35 4.91 4.48
C ILE A 242 -4.32 5.94 3.36
N TYR A 243 -4.82 7.14 3.66
CA TYR A 243 -4.84 8.24 2.70
C TYR A 243 -3.43 8.55 2.20
N THR A 244 -2.46 8.59 3.10
CA THR A 244 -1.06 8.89 2.76
C THR A 244 -0.44 7.79 1.91
N LYS A 245 -0.67 6.51 2.23
CA LYS A 245 -0.23 5.39 1.41
C LYS A 245 -0.84 5.45 0.00
N LEU A 246 -2.12 5.77 -0.10
CA LEU A 246 -2.83 5.84 -1.39
C LEU A 246 -2.32 7.01 -2.22
N TRP A 247 -2.17 8.17 -1.58
CA TRP A 247 -1.60 9.36 -2.17
C TRP A 247 -0.24 9.07 -2.79
N TYR A 248 0.68 8.50 -2.00
CA TYR A 248 2.02 8.20 -2.50
C TYR A 248 2.03 7.13 -3.58
N GLY A 249 1.20 6.09 -3.49
CA GLY A 249 1.08 5.09 -4.54
C GLY A 249 0.59 5.67 -5.87
N ILE A 250 -0.37 6.58 -5.83
CA ILE A 250 -0.89 7.24 -7.04
C ILE A 250 0.10 8.28 -7.57
N THR A 251 0.70 9.05 -6.67
CA THR A 251 1.76 10.02 -7.02
C THR A 251 2.93 9.31 -7.68
N GLN A 252 3.33 8.14 -7.19
CA GLN A 252 4.37 7.31 -7.81
C GLN A 252 3.99 6.96 -9.24
N LYS A 253 2.78 6.46 -9.48
CA LYS A 253 2.31 6.11 -10.83
C LYS A 253 2.34 7.30 -11.78
N ASN A 254 1.82 8.45 -11.33
CA ASN A 254 1.80 9.68 -12.13
C ASN A 254 3.22 10.19 -12.45
N ILE A 255 4.12 10.11 -11.47
CA ILE A 255 5.54 10.42 -11.65
C ILE A 255 6.14 9.45 -12.70
N GLU A 256 5.93 8.15 -12.57
CA GLU A 256 6.46 7.15 -13.52
C GLU A 256 5.98 7.41 -14.96
N GLU A 257 4.69 7.70 -15.15
CA GLU A 257 4.11 8.07 -16.46
C GLU A 257 4.76 9.33 -17.06
N ASP A 258 5.03 10.35 -16.23
CA ASP A 258 5.68 11.59 -16.67
C ASP A 258 7.23 11.41 -16.88
N PHE A 259 7.86 10.41 -16.25
CA PHE A 259 9.32 10.15 -16.33
C PHE A 259 9.77 9.23 -17.47
N GLU A 260 8.94 8.26 -17.89
CA GLU A 260 9.35 7.16 -18.79
C GLU A 260 9.84 7.60 -20.19
N ASN A 261 9.81 8.89 -20.51
CA ASN A 261 10.21 9.42 -21.81
C ASN A 261 11.46 10.32 -21.84
N ASN A 262 12.03 10.74 -20.69
CA ASN A 262 12.91 11.93 -20.71
C ASN A 262 14.27 11.84 -19.97
N VAL A 263 14.56 10.81 -19.14
CA VAL A 263 15.77 10.84 -18.28
C VAL A 263 16.46 9.49 -18.14
N ALA A 264 17.79 9.47 -18.27
CA ALA A 264 18.61 8.28 -18.05
C ALA A 264 18.93 8.10 -16.55
N PHE A 265 18.38 7.04 -15.94
CA PHE A 265 18.78 6.52 -14.63
C PHE A 265 18.75 4.98 -14.68
N ASN A 266 19.56 4.32 -13.84
CA ASN A 266 19.72 2.86 -13.92
C ASN A 266 19.04 2.14 -12.75
N ARG A 267 18.67 2.85 -11.68
CA ARG A 267 17.94 2.31 -10.52
C ARG A 267 16.88 3.29 -10.04
N LYS A 268 15.75 2.77 -9.60
CA LYS A 268 14.68 3.52 -8.92
C LYS A 268 14.20 2.76 -7.69
N GLU A 269 13.90 3.49 -6.62
CA GLU A 269 13.32 2.93 -5.40
C GLU A 269 12.17 3.84 -4.94
N PHE A 270 11.03 3.21 -4.67
CA PHE A 270 9.84 3.89 -4.18
C PHE A 270 9.33 3.17 -2.95
N GLY A 271 8.86 3.93 -1.97
CA GLY A 271 8.31 3.30 -0.78
C GLY A 271 7.87 4.30 0.26
N MET A 272 7.76 3.81 1.50
CA MET A 272 7.40 4.62 2.65
C MET A 272 8.28 4.27 3.84
N THR A 273 8.76 5.31 4.51
CA THR A 273 9.50 5.20 5.77
C THR A 273 8.83 6.08 6.82
N ARG A 274 8.46 5.51 7.98
CA ARG A 274 7.81 6.23 9.09
C ARG A 274 6.54 7.03 8.66
N SER A 275 5.70 6.41 7.83
CA SER A 275 4.50 7.05 7.24
C SER A 275 4.77 8.26 6.34
N ILE A 276 6.01 8.38 5.84
CA ILE A 276 6.43 9.40 4.87
C ILE A 276 6.84 8.67 3.60
N GLY A 277 6.20 8.98 2.49
CA GLY A 277 6.59 8.45 1.19
C GLY A 277 7.95 8.97 0.76
N PHE A 278 8.70 8.14 0.05
CA PHE A 278 9.91 8.54 -0.60
C PHE A 278 9.98 8.04 -2.03
N PHE A 279 10.62 8.85 -2.86
CA PHE A 279 10.90 8.58 -4.27
C PHE A 279 12.38 8.73 -4.48
N GLU A 280 13.01 7.76 -5.13
CA GLU A 280 14.46 7.75 -5.30
C GLU A 280 14.85 7.29 -6.70
N TRP A 281 15.78 8.03 -7.30
CA TRP A 281 16.38 7.73 -8.60
C TRP A 281 17.88 7.76 -8.47
N GLN A 282 18.55 6.72 -8.98
CA GLN A 282 19.98 6.52 -8.80
C GLN A 282 20.67 6.21 -10.14
N ILE A 283 21.91 6.70 -10.24
CA ILE A 283 22.87 6.45 -11.30
C ILE A 283 24.04 5.72 -10.67
N GLU A 284 24.42 4.58 -11.25
CA GLU A 284 25.60 3.82 -10.86
C GLU A 284 26.81 4.34 -11.61
N TYR A 285 27.87 4.69 -10.87
CA TYR A 285 29.13 5.15 -11.42
C TYR A 285 30.26 4.18 -11.06
N GLU A 286 30.94 3.65 -12.10
CA GLU A 286 32.09 2.73 -12.02
C GLU A 286 31.94 1.56 -11.03
N GLU A 287 30.73 1.07 -10.82
CA GLU A 287 30.40 -0.01 -9.87
C GLU A 287 30.81 0.23 -8.41
N LYS A 288 31.13 1.49 -8.06
CA LYS A 288 31.67 1.87 -6.74
C LYS A 288 30.85 2.96 -6.05
N LEU A 289 30.11 3.76 -6.81
CA LEU A 289 29.29 4.84 -6.28
C LEU A 289 27.87 4.77 -6.84
N LEU A 290 26.92 5.10 -5.99
CA LEU A 290 25.58 5.53 -6.40
C LEU A 290 25.47 7.01 -6.11
N VAL A 291 25.05 7.75 -7.12
CA VAL A 291 24.63 9.14 -6.98
C VAL A 291 23.17 9.24 -7.38
N GLY A 292 22.41 10.09 -6.73
CA GLY A 292 20.98 10.13 -7.01
C GLY A 292 20.24 11.28 -6.40
N VAL A 293 18.95 11.29 -6.70
CA VAL A 293 17.97 12.22 -6.17
C VAL A 293 16.97 11.44 -5.34
N GLN A 294 16.67 11.93 -4.15
CA GLN A 294 15.66 11.37 -3.26
C GLN A 294 14.70 12.47 -2.82
N ILE A 295 13.40 12.20 -2.92
CA ILE A 295 12.33 13.01 -2.33
C ILE A 295 11.83 12.24 -1.12
N GLN A 296 11.85 12.83 0.07
CA GLN A 296 11.26 12.22 1.27
C GLN A 296 10.47 13.25 2.06
N GLY A 297 9.15 13.10 2.11
CA GLY A 297 8.28 14.15 2.64
C GLY A 297 8.47 15.42 1.81
N ASN A 298 8.57 16.58 2.45
CA ASN A 298 8.83 17.84 1.77
C ASN A 298 10.31 18.06 1.40
N GLN A 299 11.19 17.06 1.49
CA GLN A 299 12.61 17.26 1.27
C GLN A 299 13.04 16.70 -0.08
N PHE A 300 13.63 17.56 -0.90
CA PHE A 300 14.44 17.19 -2.06
C PHE A 300 15.88 16.96 -1.62
N ARG A 301 16.48 15.85 -2.01
CA ARG A 301 17.83 15.48 -1.61
C ARG A 301 18.63 15.05 -2.83
N VAL A 302 19.86 15.53 -2.93
CA VAL A 302 20.88 14.93 -3.80
C VAL A 302 21.82 14.16 -2.91
N PHE A 303 22.03 12.89 -3.21
CA PHE A 303 22.83 12.01 -2.35
C PHE A 303 23.92 11.29 -3.12
N VAL A 304 24.90 10.83 -2.36
CA VAL A 304 25.94 9.90 -2.78
C VAL A 304 26.09 8.84 -1.71
N GLU A 305 26.18 7.59 -2.15
CA GLU A 305 26.48 6.44 -1.30
C GLU A 305 27.44 5.50 -2.03
N PRO A 306 28.29 4.74 -1.32
CA PRO A 306 29.10 3.72 -1.95
C PRO A 306 28.23 2.57 -2.48
N TYR A 307 28.54 2.13 -3.69
CA TYR A 307 27.91 0.97 -4.29
C TYR A 307 28.75 -0.28 -4.05
N TYR A 308 28.09 -1.35 -3.60
CA TYR A 308 28.72 -2.66 -3.50
C TYR A 308 27.78 -3.73 -4.06
N LYS A 309 28.10 -4.31 -5.21
CA LYS A 309 27.35 -5.45 -5.79
C LYS A 309 27.26 -6.66 -4.84
N LYS A 310 28.23 -6.82 -3.94
CA LYS A 310 28.21 -7.79 -2.83
C LYS A 310 28.56 -7.06 -1.54
N LYS A 311 27.73 -7.18 -0.49
CA LYS A 311 28.02 -6.62 0.84
C LYS A 311 29.44 -7.03 1.28
N PRO A 312 30.40 -6.10 1.40
CA PRO A 312 31.76 -6.46 1.79
C PRO A 312 31.77 -6.93 3.25
N LYS A 313 32.52 -8.00 3.54
CA LYS A 313 32.83 -8.41 4.93
C LYS A 313 33.54 -7.28 5.72
N ASP A 314 34.17 -6.34 5.01
CA ASP A 314 34.97 -5.24 5.56
C ASP A 314 34.34 -3.84 5.43
N SER A 315 33.01 -3.71 5.35
CA SER A 315 32.31 -2.39 5.38
C SER A 315 32.70 -1.48 6.57
N LYS A 316 33.37 -2.01 7.60
CA LYS A 316 33.86 -1.26 8.75
C LYS A 316 35.08 -0.38 8.45
N LYS A 317 35.97 -0.73 7.51
CA LYS A 317 37.17 0.07 7.21
C LYS A 317 36.84 1.35 6.43
N PHE A 318 35.93 1.24 5.45
CA PHE A 318 35.41 2.39 4.70
C PHE A 318 34.63 3.37 5.59
N LYS A 319 33.84 2.83 6.54
CA LYS A 319 33.10 3.62 7.55
C LYS A 319 33.99 4.50 8.41
N ALA A 320 35.25 4.12 8.63
CA ALA A 320 36.17 4.86 9.48
C ALA A 320 36.86 6.02 8.72
N SER A 321 37.28 5.81 7.46
CA SER A 321 37.98 6.84 6.67
C SER A 321 37.05 7.98 6.21
N VAL A 322 35.79 7.67 5.89
CA VAL A 322 34.85 8.64 5.29
C VAL A 322 34.08 9.48 6.33
N ASN A 323 33.94 9.01 7.58
CA ASN A 323 33.16 9.73 8.61
C ASN A 323 33.92 10.92 9.24
N ASP A 324 35.25 10.85 9.29
CA ASP A 324 36.10 11.85 9.94
C ASP A 324 36.72 12.87 8.95
N ASN A 325 36.62 12.63 7.64
CA ASN A 325 37.18 13.54 6.65
C ASN A 325 36.30 14.79 6.43
N LEU A 326 36.82 15.95 6.87
CA LEU A 326 36.16 17.25 6.81
C LEU A 326 36.18 17.86 5.40
N GLU A 327 37.14 17.45 4.57
CA GLU A 327 37.30 17.90 3.18
C GLU A 327 36.33 17.18 2.25
N PHE A 328 36.20 15.86 2.41
CA PHE A 328 35.11 15.06 1.80
C PHE A 328 33.73 15.71 2.01
N LYS A 329 33.46 16.14 3.25
CA LYS A 329 32.20 16.79 3.62
C LYS A 329 32.02 18.09 2.83
N LYS A 330 33.04 18.94 2.77
CA LYS A 330 32.99 20.21 1.99
C LYS A 330 32.77 19.96 0.51
N ASN A 331 33.45 18.97 -0.08
CA ASN A 331 33.37 18.64 -1.49
C ASN A 331 31.96 18.19 -1.91
N ILE A 332 31.36 17.23 -1.19
CA ILE A 332 29.98 16.79 -1.45
C ILE A 332 28.99 17.93 -1.21
N CYS A 333 29.19 18.72 -0.14
CA CYS A 333 28.29 19.83 0.16
C CYS A 333 28.30 20.88 -0.95
N GLY A 334 29.48 21.29 -1.44
CA GLY A 334 29.61 22.25 -2.52
C GLY A 334 29.00 21.71 -3.82
N TRP A 335 29.31 20.48 -4.18
CA TRP A 335 28.82 19.83 -5.39
C TRP A 335 27.29 19.63 -5.36
N GLY A 336 26.76 19.01 -4.32
CA GLY A 336 25.32 18.78 -4.15
C GLY A 336 24.54 20.10 -4.05
N SER A 337 25.09 21.13 -3.38
CA SER A 337 24.47 22.45 -3.34
C SER A 337 24.42 23.11 -4.72
N ASN A 338 25.46 22.95 -5.54
CA ASN A 338 25.47 23.45 -6.91
C ASN A 338 24.46 22.75 -7.80
N ILE A 339 24.30 21.43 -7.66
CA ILE A 339 23.28 20.65 -8.37
C ILE A 339 21.88 21.11 -7.95
N ILE A 340 21.60 21.12 -6.64
CA ILE A 340 20.31 21.57 -6.10
C ILE A 340 20.02 23.00 -6.55
N LYS A 341 20.99 23.91 -6.45
CA LYS A 341 20.84 25.31 -6.86
C LYS A 341 20.49 25.38 -8.34
N LYS A 342 21.30 24.80 -9.24
CA LYS A 342 21.08 24.86 -10.69
C LYS A 342 19.79 24.17 -11.14
N ALA A 343 19.43 23.05 -10.51
CA ALA A 343 18.18 22.34 -10.76
C ALA A 343 16.97 23.22 -10.37
N LEU A 344 17.02 23.88 -9.21
CA LEU A 344 15.92 24.70 -8.69
C LEU A 344 15.87 26.13 -9.26
N THR A 345 17.00 26.79 -9.55
CA THR A 345 17.02 28.14 -10.16
C THR A 345 16.53 28.16 -11.60
N ALA A 346 16.32 26.99 -12.22
CA ALA A 346 15.60 26.92 -13.50
C ALA A 346 14.12 27.25 -13.35
N GLU A 347 13.53 27.09 -12.15
CA GLU A 347 12.08 27.17 -11.94
C GLU A 347 11.64 28.03 -10.75
N ILE A 348 12.51 28.34 -9.79
CA ILE A 348 12.15 29.04 -8.55
C ILE A 348 13.26 30.04 -8.17
N ASP A 349 12.99 31.33 -8.38
CA ASP A 349 13.85 32.42 -7.94
C ASP A 349 13.73 32.63 -6.42
N HIS A 350 14.88 32.86 -5.77
CA HIS A 350 15.05 33.28 -4.37
C HIS A 350 14.95 32.23 -3.26
N LEU A 351 15.97 31.39 -3.02
CA LEU A 351 15.97 30.57 -1.80
C LEU A 351 17.37 30.12 -1.33
N ASN A 352 17.59 30.22 -0.01
CA ASN A 352 18.78 29.77 0.74
C ASN A 352 18.82 28.24 0.88
N VAL A 353 20.02 27.66 0.85
CA VAL A 353 20.28 26.23 1.06
C VAL A 353 20.54 26.03 2.56
N ASP A 354 19.56 25.50 3.30
CA ASP A 354 19.70 25.28 4.73
C ASP A 354 19.78 23.78 5.11
N GLU A 355 20.74 23.52 6.00
CA GLU A 355 20.89 22.37 6.91
C GLU A 355 21.43 21.02 6.39
N TYR A 356 22.66 20.72 6.82
CA TYR A 356 23.32 19.40 6.79
C TYR A 356 22.73 18.48 7.87
N LYS A 357 22.31 17.26 7.52
CA LYS A 357 21.90 16.25 8.53
C LYS A 357 22.61 14.91 8.32
N TYR A 358 23.42 14.56 9.31
CA TYR A 358 24.12 13.29 9.41
C TYR A 358 23.19 12.20 9.98
N PHE A 359 23.11 11.04 9.33
CA PHE A 359 22.50 9.85 9.92
C PHE A 359 23.57 8.77 10.14
N LYS A 360 23.57 8.15 11.32
CA LYS A 360 24.49 7.05 11.70
C LYS A 360 24.18 5.71 11.01
N PHE A 361 23.27 5.68 10.05
CA PHE A 361 22.93 4.46 9.32
C PHE A 361 23.64 4.50 7.95
N ALA A 362 24.74 3.75 7.85
CA ALA A 362 25.44 3.33 6.63
C ALA A 362 25.69 4.40 5.55
N ASP A 363 26.92 4.89 5.43
CA ASP A 363 27.60 5.49 4.25
C ASP A 363 26.86 6.48 3.31
N PHE A 364 25.66 6.92 3.68
CA PHE A 364 24.74 7.75 2.91
C PHE A 364 24.95 9.23 3.24
N LYS A 365 25.40 10.02 2.26
CA LYS A 365 25.56 11.48 2.40
C LYS A 365 24.65 12.20 1.42
N TYR A 366 24.01 13.28 1.88
CA TYR A 366 23.13 14.05 1.03
C TYR A 366 23.18 15.54 1.37
N VAL A 367 22.89 16.36 0.36
CA VAL A 367 22.46 17.74 0.53
C VAL A 367 20.96 17.74 0.32
N LYS A 368 20.23 18.50 1.15
CA LYS A 368 18.77 18.59 1.05
C LYS A 368 18.29 20.02 0.93
N ARG A 369 17.06 20.15 0.46
CA ARG A 369 16.28 21.39 0.49
C ARG A 369 14.81 21.07 0.69
N GLU A 370 14.10 21.94 1.39
CA GLU A 370 12.65 21.83 1.50
C GLU A 370 11.97 22.32 0.22
N LEU A 371 10.99 21.56 -0.23
CA LEU A 371 10.14 21.86 -1.37
C LEU A 371 8.92 22.66 -0.89
N ASP A 372 8.45 23.57 -1.74
CA ASP A 372 7.23 24.34 -1.48
C ASP A 372 6.01 23.41 -1.37
N SER A 373 5.09 23.72 -0.45
CA SER A 373 3.82 22.99 -0.31
C SER A 373 2.96 22.94 -1.59
N ASN A 374 3.14 23.90 -2.50
CA ASN A 374 2.45 24.01 -3.77
C ASN A 374 3.22 23.33 -4.93
N MET A 375 4.26 22.56 -4.63
CA MET A 375 4.98 21.79 -5.65
C MET A 375 4.03 20.85 -6.40
N THR A 376 4.10 20.88 -7.73
CA THR A 376 3.36 19.97 -8.60
C THR A 376 4.25 18.82 -9.06
N ILE A 377 3.64 17.73 -9.51
CA ILE A 377 4.35 16.58 -10.09
C ILE A 377 5.17 17.01 -11.31
N GLU A 378 4.61 17.84 -12.19
CA GLU A 378 5.31 18.34 -13.38
C GLU A 378 6.60 19.11 -13.04
N LYS A 379 6.51 20.06 -12.10
CA LYS A 379 7.67 20.81 -11.61
C LYS A 379 8.69 19.89 -10.95
N LEU A 380 8.22 18.91 -10.16
CA LEU A 380 9.10 17.92 -9.56
C LEU A 380 9.85 17.12 -10.64
N VAL A 381 9.14 16.63 -11.64
CA VAL A 381 9.72 15.86 -12.75
C VAL A 381 10.78 16.71 -13.45
N SER A 382 10.49 17.97 -13.76
CA SER A 382 11.46 18.91 -14.34
C SER A 382 12.73 19.08 -13.48
N ILE A 383 12.55 19.36 -12.18
CA ILE A 383 13.67 19.55 -11.23
C ILE A 383 14.52 18.28 -11.12
N VAL A 384 13.89 17.12 -10.96
CA VAL A 384 14.59 15.84 -10.82
C VAL A 384 15.29 15.47 -12.13
N SER A 385 14.65 15.70 -13.28
CA SER A 385 15.24 15.44 -14.61
C SER A 385 16.51 16.25 -14.79
N LYS A 386 16.45 17.55 -14.51
CA LYS A 386 17.62 18.43 -14.58
C LYS A 386 18.72 18.04 -13.60
N ALA A 387 18.35 17.65 -12.38
CA ALA A 387 19.31 17.16 -11.40
C ALA A 387 19.98 15.87 -11.88
N LEU A 388 19.24 14.93 -12.44
CA LEU A 388 19.76 13.68 -12.98
C LEU A 388 20.63 13.90 -14.23
N GLU A 389 20.28 14.83 -15.13
CA GLU A 389 21.13 15.22 -16.26
C GLU A 389 22.48 15.74 -15.79
N MET A 390 22.48 16.63 -14.79
CA MET A 390 23.70 17.15 -14.19
C MET A 390 24.50 16.08 -13.46
N LEU A 391 23.81 15.13 -12.84
CA LEU A 391 24.42 13.95 -12.23
C LEU A 391 24.96 12.99 -13.27
N ASN A 392 24.46 12.95 -14.50
CA ASN A 392 24.93 12.04 -15.55
C ASN A 392 26.09 12.65 -16.37
N ASP A 393 26.36 13.94 -16.19
CA ASP A 393 27.51 14.61 -16.77
C ASP A 393 28.81 14.05 -16.16
N LYS A 394 29.56 13.32 -17.01
CA LYS A 394 30.79 12.62 -16.61
C LYS A 394 31.81 13.54 -15.98
N ASP A 395 31.95 14.78 -16.47
CA ASP A 395 32.95 15.71 -15.94
C ASP A 395 32.64 16.07 -14.48
N ASN A 396 31.35 16.20 -14.14
CA ASN A 396 30.89 16.51 -12.78
C ASN A 396 31.06 15.34 -11.81
N ILE A 397 30.81 14.10 -12.26
CA ILE A 397 31.01 12.92 -11.40
C ILE A 397 32.49 12.58 -11.30
N GLU A 398 33.25 12.67 -12.39
CA GLU A 398 34.66 12.32 -12.40
C GLU A 398 35.47 13.27 -11.50
N GLU A 399 35.14 14.57 -11.46
CA GLU A 399 35.71 15.50 -10.48
C GLU A 399 35.40 15.06 -9.03
N LEU A 400 34.14 14.70 -8.76
CA LEU A 400 33.72 14.24 -7.44
C LEU A 400 34.41 12.91 -7.09
N TYR A 401 34.43 11.95 -8.00
CA TYR A 401 35.04 10.64 -7.83
C TYR A 401 36.55 10.74 -7.65
N ASN A 402 37.24 11.61 -8.38
CA ASN A 402 38.67 11.83 -8.21
C ASN A 402 38.99 12.48 -6.86
N LYS A 403 38.15 13.41 -6.39
CA LYS A 403 38.26 13.97 -5.02
C LYS A 403 37.99 12.91 -3.96
N ILE A 404 37.00 12.05 -4.18
CA ILE A 404 36.61 10.98 -3.27
C ILE A 404 37.66 9.86 -3.23
N SER A 405 38.17 9.41 -4.39
CA SER A 405 39.09 8.29 -4.52
C SER A 405 40.48 8.60 -3.96
N LYS A 406 40.98 9.83 -4.15
CA LYS A 406 42.22 10.31 -3.52
C LYS A 406 42.18 10.35 -1.99
N GLU A 407 40.99 10.35 -1.40
CA GLU A 407 40.79 10.35 0.05
C GLU A 407 40.49 8.94 0.60
N ILE A 408 40.22 7.96 -0.28
CA ILE A 408 39.94 6.56 0.06
C ILE A 408 41.22 5.70 -0.02
N GLU A 409 42.12 6.01 -0.95
CA GLU A 409 43.50 5.49 -1.00
C GLU A 409 44.37 6.11 0.08
#